data_AF-C5TBM4-F1
#
_entry.id   AF-C5TBM4-F1
#
_cell.length_a   1.000
_cell.length_b   1.000
_cell.length_c   1.000
_cell.angle_alpha   90.00
_cell.angle_beta   90.00
_cell.angle_gamma   90.00
#
_symmetry.space_group_name_H-M   'P 1'
#
loop_
_entity.id
_entity.type
_entity.pdbx_description
1 polymer ?
#
loop_
_entity_poly.entity_id
_entity_poly.type
_entity_poly.pdbx_seq_one_letter_code
_entity_poly.pdbx_strand_id
1 'polypeptide(L)' 'IVAQLSGPVSTPRSDAGLIVTEHGVADLRGQTLSRRVCRLIDIAAPEHRADLERQAHDTLRRCGAVFQI' A
#
# COMPACT_ATOMS: atom_id res chain seq x y z
N ILE A 1 1.93 -3.99 7.64
CA ILE A 1 1.45 -3.77 6.25
C ILE A 1 1.55 -5.10 5.50
N VAL A 2 0.58 -5.44 4.66
CA VAL A 2 0.57 -6.67 3.83
C VAL A 2 0.15 -6.35 2.40
N ALA A 3 0.53 -7.17 1.41
CA ALA A 3 0.18 -6.93 0.01
C ALA A 3 -1.30 -7.18 -0.31
N GLN A 4 -1.94 -8.13 0.39
CA GLN A 4 -3.35 -8.44 0.23
C GLN A 4 -3.96 -8.83 1.58
N LEU A 5 -5.13 -8.26 1.90
CA LEU A 5 -5.90 -8.64 3.08
C LEU A 5 -6.54 -10.02 2.87
N SER A 6 -6.61 -10.80 3.94
CA SER A 6 -7.35 -12.07 3.99
C SER A 6 -8.70 -11.87 4.68
N GLY A 7 -9.78 -12.36 4.09
CA GLY A 7 -11.13 -12.29 4.67
C GLY A 7 -11.88 -10.99 4.34
N PRO A 8 -13.02 -10.72 5.01
CA PRO A 8 -13.85 -9.55 4.75
C PRO A 8 -13.15 -8.25 5.15
N VAL A 9 -13.41 -7.19 4.37
CA VAL A 9 -12.84 -5.85 4.60
C VAL A 9 -13.91 -4.95 5.22
N SER A 10 -13.69 -4.50 6.45
CA SER A 10 -14.63 -3.60 7.16
C SER A 10 -14.43 -2.13 6.79
N THR A 11 -13.26 -1.74 6.28
CA THR A 11 -12.94 -0.36 5.91
C THR A 11 -12.46 -0.31 4.46
N PRO A 12 -13.29 0.17 3.51
CA PRO A 12 -12.91 0.27 2.11
C PRO A 12 -11.69 1.18 1.91
N ARG A 13 -10.93 0.92 0.85
CA ARG A 13 -9.76 1.75 0.50
C ARG A 13 -10.11 3.23 0.25
N SER A 14 -11.34 3.52 -0.19
CA SER A 14 -11.80 4.90 -0.41
C SER A 14 -11.89 5.70 0.89
N ASP A 15 -12.13 5.02 2.00
CA ASP A 15 -12.44 5.65 3.29
C ASP A 15 -11.18 5.69 4.19
N ALA A 16 -10.22 4.80 3.93
CA ALA A 16 -8.91 4.81 4.55
C ALA A 16 -8.07 6.03 4.07
N GLY A 17 -8.07 7.08 4.92
CA GLY A 17 -7.36 8.33 4.68
C GLY A 17 -5.91 8.34 5.19
N LEU A 18 -5.70 8.20 6.50
CA LEU A 18 -4.39 8.20 7.14
C LEU A 18 -4.10 6.82 7.75
N ILE A 19 -2.90 6.31 7.53
CA ILE A 19 -2.41 5.07 8.16
C ILE A 19 -1.14 5.41 8.92
N VAL A 20 -1.04 4.97 10.18
CA VAL A 20 0.07 5.26 11.07
C VAL A 20 0.67 3.94 11.57
N THR A 21 2.00 3.88 11.58
CA THR A 21 2.80 2.82 12.21
C THR A 21 3.89 3.48 13.05
N GLU A 22 4.67 2.69 13.78
CA GLU A 22 5.90 3.13 14.45
C GLU A 22 6.97 3.65 13.46
N HIS A 23 6.83 3.33 12.17
CA HIS A 23 7.75 3.74 11.11
C HIS A 23 7.31 5.00 10.36
N GLY A 24 6.14 5.57 10.67
CA GLY A 24 5.70 6.85 10.11
C GLY A 24 4.20 6.93 9.81
N VAL A 25 3.84 7.90 8.97
CA VAL A 25 2.47 8.18 8.56
C VAL A 25 2.33 8.24 7.05
N ALA A 26 1.31 7.58 6.52
CA ALA A 26 0.92 7.64 5.12
C ALA A 26 -0.42 8.36 4.97
N ASP A 27 -0.41 9.52 4.32
CA ASP A 27 -1.62 10.19 3.83
C ASP A 27 -1.98 9.69 2.44
N LEU A 28 -3.12 9.01 2.35
CA LEU A 28 -3.59 8.35 1.15
C LEU A 28 -4.73 9.12 0.44
N ARG A 29 -5.15 10.25 1.00
CA ARG A 29 -6.24 11.07 0.46
C ARG A 29 -5.81 11.68 -0.88
N GLY A 30 -6.68 11.56 -1.89
CA GLY A 30 -6.43 12.05 -3.24
C GLY A 30 -5.32 11.32 -4.02
N GLN A 31 -4.75 10.25 -3.46
CA GLN A 31 -3.63 9.55 -4.09
C GLN A 31 -4.12 8.47 -5.07
N THR A 32 -3.38 8.31 -6.18
CA THR A 32 -3.57 7.19 -7.12
C THR A 32 -3.24 5.86 -6.45
N LEU A 33 -3.74 4.74 -6.98
CA LEU A 33 -3.48 3.42 -6.40
C LEU A 33 -1.97 3.15 -6.23
N SER A 34 -1.16 3.48 -7.23
CA SER A 34 0.29 3.29 -7.19
C SER A 34 0.95 4.14 -6.11
N ARG A 35 0.57 5.43 -5.98
CA ARG A 35 1.05 6.31 -4.92
C ARG A 35 0.65 5.80 -3.54
N ARG A 36 -0.56 5.26 -3.39
CA ARG A 36 -1.02 4.67 -2.14
C ARG A 36 -0.17 3.47 -1.73
N VAL A 37 0.14 2.59 -2.68
CA VAL A 37 0.99 1.41 -2.41
C VAL A 37 2.39 1.84 -1.97
N CYS A 38 3.04 2.77 -2.68
CA CYS A 38 4.38 3.23 -2.32
C CYS A 38 4.39 3.85 -0.91
N ARG A 39 3.45 4.76 -0.61
CA ARG A 39 3.34 5.37 0.72
C ARG A 39 3.10 4.35 1.84
N LEU A 40 2.34 3.28 1.58
CA LEU A 40 2.12 2.22 2.56
C LEU A 40 3.39 1.38 2.79
N ILE A 41 4.19 1.15 1.74
CA ILE A 41 5.48 0.46 1.84
C ILE A 41 6.48 1.32 2.64
N ASP A 42 6.51 2.64 2.43
CA ASP A 42 7.40 3.57 3.15
C ASP A 42 7.22 3.53 4.69
N ILE A 43 6.00 3.21 5.16
CA ILE A 43 5.67 3.09 6.58
C ILE A 43 5.58 1.64 7.05
N ALA A 44 5.95 0.66 6.22
CA ALA A 44 6.03 -0.74 6.64
C ALA A 44 7.31 -1.00 7.45
N ALA A 45 7.32 -2.10 8.22
CA ALA A 45 8.52 -2.59 8.89
C ALA A 45 9.65 -2.80 7.87
N PRO A 46 10.87 -2.28 8.10
CA PRO A 46 11.97 -2.29 7.12
C PRO A 46 12.26 -3.66 6.51
N GLU A 47 12.21 -4.72 7.32
CA GLU A 47 12.45 -6.11 6.93
C GLU A 47 11.42 -6.66 5.92
N HIS A 48 10.27 -6.00 5.76
CA HIS A 48 9.21 -6.43 4.85
C HIS A 48 9.12 -5.61 3.56
N ARG A 49 9.81 -4.46 3.47
CA ARG A 49 9.62 -3.51 2.35
C ARG A 49 9.99 -4.10 1.00
N ALA A 50 11.15 -4.75 0.90
CA ALA A 50 11.60 -5.36 -0.35
C ALA A 50 10.62 -6.43 -0.86
N ASP A 51 10.02 -7.21 0.04
CA ASP A 51 9.06 -8.24 -0.31
C ASP A 51 7.72 -7.63 -0.77
N LEU A 52 7.28 -6.57 -0.10
CA LEU A 52 6.09 -5.81 -0.47
C LEU A 52 6.26 -5.10 -1.82
N GLU A 53 7.44 -4.56 -2.13
CA GLU A 53 7.75 -3.94 -3.43
C GLU A 53 7.63 -4.94 -4.58
N ARG A 54 8.19 -6.14 -4.41
CA ARG A 54 8.08 -7.22 -5.42
C ARG A 54 6.62 -7.60 -5.65
N GLN A 55 5.86 -7.84 -4.57
CA GLN A 55 4.43 -8.21 -4.66
C GLN A 55 3.57 -7.07 -5.23
N ALA A 56 3.92 -5.82 -4.94
CA ALA A 56 3.25 -4.64 -5.46
C ALA A 56 3.39 -4.51 -6.97
N HIS A 57 4.59 -4.77 -7.51
CA HIS A 57 4.83 -4.75 -8.95
C HIS A 57 3.88 -5.72 -9.67
N ASP A 58 3.78 -6.96 -9.19
CA ASP A 58 2.89 -7.97 -9.76
C ASP A 58 1.42 -7.57 -9.66
N THR A 59 1.03 -7.01 -8.51
CA THR A 59 -0.37 -6.65 -8.21
C THR A 59 -0.84 -5.47 -9.05
N LEU A 60 -0.05 -4.39 -9.14
CA LEU A 60 -0.41 -3.23 -9.94
C LEU A 60 -0.51 -3.58 -11.42
N ARG A 61 0.40 -4.43 -11.94
CA ARG A 61 0.34 -4.91 -13.32
C ARG A 61 -0.97 -5.63 -13.62
N ARG A 62 -1.46 -6.49 -12.71
CA ARG A 62 -2.75 -7.17 -12.84
C ARG A 62 -3.94 -6.21 -12.83
N CYS A 63 -3.84 -5.11 -12.09
CA CYS A 63 -4.89 -4.10 -11.99
C CYS A 63 -4.83 -3.02 -13.09
N GLY A 64 -3.91 -3.13 -14.06
CA GLY A 64 -3.72 -2.12 -15.11
C GLY A 64 -3.13 -0.80 -14.61
N ALA A 65 -2.49 -0.81 -13.44
CA ALA A 65 -1.82 0.36 -12.86
C ALA A 65 -0.29 0.22 -12.97
N VAL A 66 0.41 1.35 -13.15
CA VAL A 66 1.87 1.37 -13.26
C VAL A 66 2.48 1.59 -11.88
N PHE A 67 3.43 0.75 -11.46
CA PHE A 67 4.23 1.03 -10.25
C PHE A 67 5.16 2.22 -10.55
N GLN A 68 4.96 3.33 -9.83
CA GLN A 68 5.77 4.54 -9.97
C GLN A 68 6.63 4.66 -8.70
N ILE A 69 7.94 4.51 -8.86
CA ILE A 69 8.97 4.81 -7.84
C ILE A 69 9.14 6.32 -7.75
#